data_AF-M4VHF9-F1
#
_entry.id   AF-M4VHF9-F1
#
_cell.length_a   1.000
_cell.length_b   1.000
_cell.length_c   1.000
_cell.angle_alpha   90.00
_cell.angle_beta   90.00
_cell.angle_gamma   90.00
#
_symmetry.space_group_name_H-M   'P 1'
#
loop_
_entity.id
_entity.type
_entity.pdbx_description
1 polymer ?
#
loop_
_entity_poly.entity_id
_entity_poly.type
_entity_poly.pdbx_seq_one_letter_code
_entity_poly.pdbx_strand_id
1 'polypeptide(L)'
;MGVGLMMVQRRDTRVNERGSALVYILIAIALLAALTLSFMEPSGQQTQSQNTFKTISEIESQAEYIRTAIQECVILHEKGDNTIDNSPTGSDPGANKKFPIKPTSTHFTGATPPADTDDFVEYLRCPGNPGDDNNHKRIFTAETGKFLPPPPPLFEKWEYYNGDDGIFFWTHTTKSDSYLQTALAKLEEKFGKCEADTVVAGGSAVDLDTDGGVECPANSTCFRVWMTIKGSPAVFQEAGCPN
;
A
#
# COMPACT_ATOMS: atom_id res chain seq x y z
N MET A 1 41.15 91.35 -30.44
CA MET A 1 41.17 89.91 -30.81
C MET A 1 41.77 89.13 -29.64
N GLY A 2 41.12 88.05 -29.19
CA GLY A 2 41.58 87.15 -28.11
C GLY A 2 40.97 87.49 -26.74
N VAL A 3 39.75 87.04 -26.37
CA VAL A 3 39.41 85.71 -25.78
C VAL A 3 40.26 85.46 -24.52
N GLY A 4 39.78 85.53 -23.27
CA GLY A 4 38.57 84.95 -22.69
C GLY A 4 38.94 83.64 -21.98
N LEU A 5 38.87 83.57 -20.64
CA LEU A 5 38.48 82.35 -19.92
C LEU A 5 38.16 82.63 -18.43
N MET A 6 36.90 82.40 -18.08
CA MET A 6 36.37 82.31 -16.72
C MET A 6 37.04 81.16 -15.95
N MET A 7 37.54 81.44 -14.74
CA MET A 7 37.76 80.41 -13.73
C MET A 7 36.43 80.15 -13.00
N VAL A 8 35.78 79.04 -13.34
CA VAL A 8 34.67 78.48 -12.58
C VAL A 8 35.24 77.80 -11.33
N GLN A 9 34.99 78.37 -10.15
CA GLN A 9 35.21 77.69 -8.87
C GLN A 9 34.22 76.51 -8.76
N ARG A 10 34.70 75.28 -8.99
CA ARG A 10 34.00 74.06 -8.58
C ARG A 10 34.01 74.01 -7.04
N ARG A 11 32.84 74.15 -6.42
CA ARG A 11 32.61 73.69 -5.05
C ARG A 11 32.47 72.17 -5.08
N ASP A 12 33.49 71.46 -4.60
CA ASP A 12 33.34 70.06 -4.19
C ASP A 12 32.61 70.02 -2.84
N THR A 13 31.29 69.91 -2.87
CA THR A 13 30.52 69.45 -1.71
C THR A 13 30.74 67.95 -1.55
N ARG A 14 31.76 67.56 -0.79
CA ARG A 14 31.84 66.19 -0.25
C ARG A 14 30.77 66.06 0.84
N VAL A 15 29.62 65.52 0.49
CA VAL A 15 28.67 65.00 1.46
C VAL A 15 29.29 63.73 2.03
N ASN A 16 29.81 63.83 3.25
CA ASN A 16 30.35 62.70 3.98
C ASN A 16 29.14 61.92 4.55
N GLU A 17 28.52 61.09 3.72
CA GLU A 17 27.51 60.15 4.20
C GLU A 17 28.19 59.13 5.10
N ARG A 18 28.01 59.28 6.42
CA ARG A 18 28.28 58.21 7.37
C ARG A 18 27.19 57.15 7.21
N GLY A 19 27.29 56.36 6.14
CA GLY A 19 26.56 55.09 6.04
C GLY A 19 26.91 54.26 7.27
N SER A 20 25.93 54.07 8.15
CA SER A 20 26.11 53.37 9.41
C SER A 20 26.55 51.93 9.11
N ALA A 21 27.83 51.62 9.31
CA ALA A 21 28.41 50.28 9.13
C ALA A 21 27.60 49.18 9.85
N LEU A 22 26.87 49.58 10.89
CA LEU A 22 25.97 48.75 11.68
C LEU A 22 24.79 48.19 10.84
N VAL A 23 24.28 48.94 9.86
CA VAL A 23 23.21 48.49 8.96
C VAL A 23 23.71 47.36 8.05
N TYR A 24 24.93 47.49 7.52
CA TYR A 24 25.53 46.44 6.69
C TYR A 24 25.79 45.14 7.48
N ILE A 25 26.19 45.26 8.74
CA ILE A 25 26.37 44.10 9.64
C ILE A 25 25.03 43.41 9.92
N LEU A 26 23.97 44.18 10.18
CA LEU A 26 22.63 43.63 10.42
C LEU A 26 22.06 42.92 9.19
N ILE A 27 22.25 43.51 8.00
CA ILE A 27 21.84 42.87 6.74
C ILE A 27 22.63 41.57 6.53
N ALA A 28 23.93 41.57 6.79
CA ALA A 28 24.77 40.37 6.66
C ALA A 28 24.34 39.24 7.62
N ILE A 29 24.01 39.56 8.89
CA ILE A 29 23.52 38.58 9.86
C ILE A 29 22.14 38.07 9.47
N ALA A 30 21.23 38.94 9.00
CA ALA A 30 19.92 38.53 8.52
C ALA A 30 20.02 37.60 7.30
N LEU A 31 20.93 37.89 6.37
CA LEU A 31 21.18 37.04 5.21
C LEU A 31 21.81 35.69 5.61
N LEU A 32 22.75 35.67 6.55
CA LEU A 32 23.33 34.42 7.08
C LEU A 32 22.29 33.56 7.83
N ALA A 33 21.40 34.19 8.60
CA ALA A 33 20.29 33.51 9.29
C ALA A 33 19.27 32.96 8.28
N ALA A 34 18.91 33.74 7.26
CA ALA A 34 18.01 33.28 6.20
C ALA A 34 18.61 32.10 5.42
N LEU A 35 19.91 32.16 5.11
CA LEU A 35 20.65 31.11 4.39
C LEU A 35 20.73 29.83 5.22
N THR A 36 21.02 29.93 6.52
CA THR A 36 21.03 28.76 7.43
C THR A 36 19.65 28.14 7.56
N LEU A 37 18.57 28.93 7.61
CA LEU A 37 17.19 28.43 7.57
C LEU A 37 16.85 27.75 6.23
N SER A 38 17.38 28.25 5.10
CA SER A 38 17.16 27.59 3.80
C SER A 38 17.90 26.25 3.67
N PHE A 39 18.99 26.07 4.42
CA PHE A 39 19.73 24.81 4.49
C PHE A 39 19.29 23.89 5.63
N MET A 40 18.39 24.34 6.52
CA MET A 40 17.89 23.59 7.68
C MET A 40 16.51 22.93 7.47
N GLU A 41 15.97 22.87 6.24
CA GLU A 41 14.77 22.07 5.92
C GLU A 41 15.04 21.09 4.77
N PRO A 42 14.58 19.83 4.91
CA PRO A 42 15.30 18.90 5.79
C PRO A 42 15.62 17.60 5.05
N SER A 43 16.81 17.06 5.30
CA SER A 43 17.17 15.68 4.95
C SER A 43 16.11 14.66 5.39
N GLY A 44 15.40 14.92 6.50
CA GLY A 44 14.28 14.12 6.96
C GLY A 44 13.07 14.06 6.01
N GLN A 45 12.67 15.17 5.37
CA GLN A 45 11.55 15.16 4.40
C GLN A 45 11.94 14.46 3.10
N GLN A 46 13.20 14.56 2.67
CA GLN A 46 13.69 13.83 1.50
C GLN A 46 13.69 12.31 1.75
N THR A 47 14.22 11.86 2.89
CA THR A 47 14.18 10.43 3.28
C THR A 47 12.75 9.94 3.45
N GLN A 48 11.86 10.73 4.07
CA GLN A 48 10.45 10.38 4.22
C GLN A 48 9.77 10.19 2.86
N SER A 49 10.04 11.09 1.90
CA SER A 49 9.47 11.03 0.55
C SER A 49 9.96 9.81 -0.23
N GLN A 50 11.26 9.48 -0.12
CA GLN A 50 11.84 8.29 -0.73
C GLN A 50 11.26 7.00 -0.15
N ASN A 51 11.16 6.91 1.19
CA ASN A 51 10.57 5.75 1.86
C ASN A 51 9.09 5.58 1.52
N THR A 52 8.34 6.69 1.44
CA THR A 52 6.94 6.69 0.99
C THR A 52 6.83 6.12 -0.42
N PHE A 53 7.61 6.65 -1.38
CA PHE A 53 7.57 6.19 -2.77
C PHE A 53 7.96 4.72 -2.90
N LYS A 54 9.01 4.30 -2.18
CA LYS A 54 9.45 2.91 -2.17
C LYS A 54 8.35 1.97 -1.65
N THR A 55 7.74 2.32 -0.52
CA THR A 55 6.66 1.52 0.08
C THR A 55 5.46 1.40 -0.86
N ILE A 56 5.04 2.51 -1.48
CA ILE A 56 3.97 2.51 -2.49
C ILE A 56 4.32 1.55 -3.63
N SER A 57 5.50 1.72 -4.24
CA SER A 57 5.91 0.91 -5.39
C SER A 57 6.02 -0.58 -5.06
N GLU A 58 6.49 -0.94 -3.87
CA GLU A 58 6.64 -2.34 -3.44
C GLU A 58 5.28 -2.99 -3.17
N ILE A 59 4.38 -2.32 -2.44
CA ILE A 59 3.03 -2.86 -2.15
C ILE A 59 2.21 -2.94 -3.44
N GLU A 60 2.18 -1.87 -4.24
CA GLU A 60 1.45 -1.80 -5.50
C GLU A 60 1.90 -2.91 -6.47
N SER A 61 3.21 -3.05 -6.67
CA SER A 61 3.76 -4.08 -7.55
C SER A 61 3.42 -5.50 -7.09
N GLN A 62 3.43 -5.77 -5.78
CA GLN A 62 3.09 -7.09 -5.27
C GLN A 62 1.59 -7.36 -5.35
N ALA A 63 0.75 -6.41 -4.98
CA ALA A 63 -0.69 -6.55 -5.02
C ALA A 63 -1.18 -6.80 -6.47
N GLU A 64 -0.66 -6.05 -7.44
CA GLU A 64 -1.00 -6.27 -8.86
C GLU A 64 -0.48 -7.62 -9.39
N TYR A 65 0.69 -8.07 -8.92
CA TYR A 65 1.20 -9.39 -9.27
C TYR A 65 0.31 -10.52 -8.72
N ILE A 66 -0.12 -10.41 -7.46
CA ILE A 66 -1.05 -11.36 -6.82
C ILE A 66 -2.38 -11.38 -7.57
N ARG A 67 -2.98 -10.20 -7.78
CA ARG A 67 -4.24 -10.02 -8.51
C ARG A 67 -4.18 -10.67 -9.89
N THR A 68 -3.11 -10.40 -10.65
CA THR A 68 -2.89 -10.98 -11.98
C THR A 68 -2.76 -12.50 -11.93
N ALA A 69 -1.98 -13.04 -10.98
CA ALA A 69 -1.77 -14.48 -10.85
C ALA A 69 -3.08 -15.23 -10.53
N ILE A 70 -3.92 -14.66 -9.67
CA ILE A 70 -5.26 -15.19 -9.35
C ILE A 70 -6.18 -15.09 -10.57
N GLN A 71 -6.24 -13.94 -11.24
CA GLN A 71 -7.08 -13.75 -12.42
C GLN A 71 -6.70 -14.72 -13.56
N GLU A 72 -5.41 -14.93 -13.78
CA GLU A 72 -4.94 -15.88 -14.78
C GLU A 72 -5.41 -17.30 -14.47
N CYS A 73 -5.35 -17.73 -13.20
CA CYS A 73 -5.89 -19.01 -12.77
C CYS A 73 -7.41 -19.11 -13.08
N VAL A 74 -8.18 -18.09 -12.71
CA VAL A 74 -9.64 -18.04 -12.93
C VAL A 74 -9.99 -18.11 -14.42
N ILE A 75 -9.22 -17.43 -15.27
CA ILE A 75 -9.43 -17.40 -16.72
C ILE A 75 -9.04 -18.74 -17.37
N LEU A 76 -7.92 -19.34 -16.95
CA LEU A 76 -7.48 -20.64 -17.48
C LEU A 76 -8.42 -21.77 -17.06
N HIS A 77 -9.03 -21.66 -15.89
CA HIS A 77 -9.91 -22.67 -15.30
C HIS A 77 -11.29 -22.06 -14.97
N GLU A 78 -12.00 -21.57 -15.98
CA GLU A 78 -13.25 -20.80 -15.81
C GLU A 78 -14.37 -21.52 -15.02
N LYS A 79 -14.33 -22.85 -15.00
CA LYS A 79 -15.28 -23.68 -14.25
C LYS A 79 -14.99 -23.71 -12.75
N GLY A 80 -13.77 -23.39 -12.34
CA GLY A 80 -13.30 -23.58 -10.98
C GLY A 80 -13.27 -25.06 -10.60
N ASP A 81 -13.52 -25.34 -9.32
CA ASP A 81 -13.73 -26.70 -8.82
C ASP A 81 -15.15 -26.85 -8.24
N ASN A 82 -15.97 -27.66 -8.91
CA ASN A 82 -17.36 -27.87 -8.52
C ASN A 82 -17.53 -28.70 -7.25
N THR A 83 -16.48 -29.40 -6.80
CA THR A 83 -16.50 -30.28 -5.63
C THR A 83 -16.33 -29.55 -4.30
N ILE A 84 -15.89 -28.28 -4.32
CA ILE A 84 -15.84 -27.41 -3.14
C ILE A 84 -17.25 -27.30 -2.54
N ASP A 85 -17.41 -27.62 -1.26
CA ASP A 85 -18.70 -27.43 -0.57
C ASP A 85 -18.77 -26.01 -0.01
N ASN A 86 -19.44 -25.12 -0.74
CA ASN A 86 -19.64 -23.73 -0.35
C ASN A 86 -20.99 -23.45 0.32
N SER A 87 -21.67 -24.50 0.80
CA SER A 87 -22.86 -24.35 1.62
C SER A 87 -22.50 -23.79 3.01
N PRO A 88 -23.46 -23.24 3.77
CA PRO A 88 -23.19 -22.67 5.10
C PRO A 88 -22.55 -23.63 6.10
N THR A 89 -22.65 -24.95 5.88
CA THR A 89 -22.04 -25.99 6.72
C THR A 89 -20.93 -26.76 6.01
N GLY A 90 -20.51 -26.26 4.83
CA GLY A 90 -19.52 -26.90 3.97
C GLY A 90 -18.08 -26.63 4.40
N SER A 91 -17.14 -27.02 3.55
CA SER A 91 -15.70 -26.78 3.76
C SER A 91 -15.33 -25.31 3.60
N ASP A 92 -16.04 -24.59 2.73
CA ASP A 92 -15.75 -23.20 2.37
C ASP A 92 -17.04 -22.38 2.24
N PRO A 93 -17.77 -22.14 3.34
CA PRO A 93 -19.02 -21.39 3.31
C PRO A 93 -18.90 -20.07 2.55
N GLY A 94 -19.84 -19.82 1.63
CA GLY A 94 -19.89 -18.56 0.87
C GLY A 94 -18.83 -18.40 -0.23
N ALA A 95 -17.82 -19.28 -0.28
CA ALA A 95 -16.73 -19.17 -1.21
C ALA A 95 -17.19 -19.26 -2.67
N ASN A 96 -16.56 -18.44 -3.51
CA ASN A 96 -16.71 -18.55 -4.95
C ASN A 96 -15.75 -19.61 -5.50
N LYS A 97 -16.32 -20.73 -5.97
CA LYS A 97 -15.58 -21.90 -6.46
C LYS A 97 -14.66 -21.64 -7.66
N LYS A 98 -14.85 -20.52 -8.37
CA LYS A 98 -13.99 -20.11 -9.49
C LYS A 98 -12.67 -19.52 -9.03
N PHE A 99 -12.64 -18.96 -7.83
CA PHE A 99 -11.45 -18.35 -7.25
C PHE A 99 -10.79 -19.32 -6.28
N PRO A 100 -9.47 -19.19 -6.05
CA PRO A 100 -8.78 -19.93 -5.02
C PRO A 100 -9.57 -19.92 -3.71
N ILE A 101 -9.62 -21.06 -3.02
CA ILE A 101 -10.16 -21.13 -1.66
C ILE A 101 -9.04 -20.96 -0.65
N LYS A 102 -9.40 -20.83 0.63
CA LYS A 102 -8.45 -20.68 1.74
C LYS A 102 -7.47 -21.86 1.75
N PRO A 103 -6.14 -21.64 1.76
CA PRO A 103 -5.15 -22.72 1.83
C PRO A 103 -5.35 -23.70 2.99
N THR A 104 -5.93 -23.23 4.11
CA THR A 104 -6.26 -24.04 5.29
C THR A 104 -7.57 -24.84 5.17
N SER A 105 -8.31 -24.67 4.07
CA SER A 105 -9.63 -25.29 3.88
C SER A 105 -9.61 -26.81 4.06
N THR A 106 -10.65 -27.32 4.72
CA THR A 106 -10.88 -28.77 4.84
C THR A 106 -11.21 -29.44 3.51
N HIS A 107 -11.49 -28.69 2.44
CA HIS A 107 -11.60 -29.23 1.08
C HIS A 107 -10.34 -30.01 0.68
N PHE A 108 -9.18 -29.54 1.14
CA PHE A 108 -7.88 -30.17 0.89
C PHE A 108 -7.61 -31.40 1.78
N THR A 109 -8.60 -31.90 2.51
CA THR A 109 -8.48 -33.15 3.27
C THR A 109 -8.20 -34.32 2.33
N GLY A 110 -7.06 -34.97 2.50
CA GLY A 110 -6.62 -36.08 1.63
C GLY A 110 -5.99 -35.63 0.30
N ALA A 111 -5.85 -34.32 0.06
CA ALA A 111 -5.15 -33.80 -1.09
C ALA A 111 -3.62 -33.99 -0.97
N THR A 112 -2.92 -33.97 -2.11
CA THR A 112 -1.47 -33.92 -2.17
C THR A 112 -1.01 -32.69 -2.97
N PRO A 113 -0.37 -31.70 -2.32
CA PRO A 113 -0.07 -31.60 -0.89
C PRO A 113 -1.34 -31.44 -0.02
N PRO A 114 -1.30 -31.78 1.29
CA PRO A 114 -2.44 -31.58 2.20
C PRO A 114 -2.73 -30.09 2.42
N ALA A 115 -3.82 -29.76 3.12
CA ALA A 115 -4.13 -28.39 3.54
C ALA A 115 -2.91 -27.71 4.21
N ASP A 116 -2.76 -26.42 3.98
CA ASP A 116 -1.72 -25.60 4.61
C ASP A 116 -2.14 -25.16 6.02
N THR A 117 -1.19 -24.66 6.81
CA THR A 117 -1.45 -24.20 8.20
C THR A 117 -1.91 -22.75 8.28
N ASP A 118 -1.67 -21.98 7.22
CA ASP A 118 -1.91 -20.55 7.17
C ASP A 118 -2.53 -20.18 5.81
N ASP A 119 -3.34 -19.13 5.78
CA ASP A 119 -4.01 -18.66 4.57
C ASP A 119 -3.16 -17.68 3.74
N PHE A 120 -1.83 -17.88 3.76
CA PHE A 120 -0.92 -17.03 3.01
C PHE A 120 -1.11 -17.17 1.50
N VAL A 121 -0.98 -16.04 0.81
CA VAL A 121 -1.11 -15.95 -0.65
C VAL A 121 -0.12 -16.87 -1.37
N GLU A 122 1.09 -17.07 -0.83
CA GLU A 122 2.09 -17.99 -1.39
C GLU A 122 1.62 -19.45 -1.47
N TYR A 123 0.59 -19.83 -0.69
CA TYR A 123 0.04 -21.18 -0.65
C TYR A 123 -1.24 -21.33 -1.48
N LEU A 124 -1.69 -20.27 -2.16
CA LEU A 124 -2.89 -20.35 -2.99
C LEU A 124 -2.75 -21.39 -4.09
N ARG A 125 -3.86 -22.09 -4.30
CA ARG A 125 -3.99 -23.16 -5.29
C ARG A 125 -5.08 -22.81 -6.27
N CYS A 126 -4.90 -23.24 -7.51
CA CYS A 126 -5.79 -22.92 -8.59
C CYS A 126 -6.93 -23.94 -8.68
N PRO A 127 -8.20 -23.57 -8.42
CA PRO A 127 -9.32 -24.48 -8.56
C PRO A 127 -9.48 -24.95 -10.00
N GLY A 128 -9.87 -26.20 -10.20
CA GLY A 128 -10.02 -26.79 -11.53
C GLY A 128 -8.68 -27.19 -12.19
N ASN A 129 -7.57 -27.15 -11.47
CA ASN A 129 -6.24 -27.55 -11.96
C ASN A 129 -5.60 -28.61 -11.02
N PRO A 130 -5.46 -29.88 -11.43
CA PRO A 130 -5.61 -30.41 -12.79
C PRO A 130 -7.04 -30.75 -13.21
N GLY A 131 -8.02 -30.62 -12.30
CA GLY A 131 -9.42 -30.87 -12.56
C GLY A 131 -10.32 -30.50 -11.37
N ASP A 132 -11.56 -30.98 -11.39
CA ASP A 132 -12.57 -30.77 -10.35
C ASP A 132 -12.38 -31.78 -9.21
N ASP A 133 -11.27 -31.67 -8.49
CA ASP A 133 -10.96 -32.47 -7.30
C ASP A 133 -10.14 -31.67 -6.28
N ASN A 134 -9.86 -32.24 -5.11
CA ASN A 134 -9.16 -31.55 -4.03
C ASN A 134 -7.64 -31.36 -4.24
N ASN A 135 -7.02 -31.87 -5.29
CA ASN A 135 -5.58 -31.80 -5.55
C ASN A 135 -5.20 -30.58 -6.40
N HIS A 136 -5.66 -29.40 -5.99
CA HIS A 136 -5.35 -28.17 -6.71
C HIS A 136 -3.85 -27.89 -6.72
N LYS A 137 -3.32 -27.48 -7.87
CA LYS A 137 -1.92 -27.06 -8.00
C LYS A 137 -1.71 -25.66 -7.46
N ARG A 138 -0.59 -25.45 -6.77
CA ARG A 138 -0.18 -24.12 -6.28
C ARG A 138 0.07 -23.14 -7.42
N ILE A 139 -0.36 -21.89 -7.23
CA ILE A 139 -0.19 -20.80 -8.20
C ILE A 139 1.27 -20.33 -8.21
N PHE A 140 1.89 -20.18 -7.03
CA PHE A 140 3.24 -19.67 -6.87
C PHE A 140 4.23 -20.82 -6.65
N THR A 141 4.81 -21.34 -7.73
CA THR A 141 5.82 -22.40 -7.69
C THR A 141 6.82 -22.27 -8.84
N ALA A 142 7.91 -23.03 -8.74
CA ALA A 142 8.85 -23.18 -9.85
C ALA A 142 8.21 -23.81 -11.10
N GLU A 143 7.21 -24.68 -10.93
CA GLU A 143 6.52 -25.33 -12.05
C GLU A 143 5.68 -24.35 -12.86
N THR A 144 5.05 -23.39 -12.20
CA THR A 144 4.26 -22.33 -12.84
C THR A 144 5.12 -21.14 -13.30
N GLY A 145 6.41 -21.12 -12.95
CA GLY A 145 7.31 -19.99 -13.20
C GLY A 145 6.95 -18.72 -12.43
N LYS A 146 6.01 -18.80 -11.48
CA LYS A 146 5.52 -17.67 -10.69
C LYS A 146 6.09 -17.77 -9.28
N PHE A 147 6.79 -16.72 -8.87
CA PHE A 147 7.37 -16.63 -7.54
C PHE A 147 6.90 -15.35 -6.88
N LEU A 148 6.24 -15.47 -5.74
CA LEU A 148 5.89 -14.31 -4.96
C LEU A 148 7.19 -13.70 -4.40
N PRO A 149 7.47 -12.41 -4.66
CA PRO A 149 8.60 -11.74 -4.03
C PRO A 149 8.42 -11.73 -2.49
N PRO A 150 9.51 -11.52 -1.72
CA PRO A 150 9.39 -11.41 -0.27
C PRO A 150 8.43 -10.28 0.12
N PRO A 151 7.75 -10.37 1.28
CA PRO A 151 6.83 -9.33 1.73
C PRO A 151 7.47 -7.93 1.71
N PRO A 152 6.70 -6.86 1.46
CA PRO A 152 7.22 -5.51 1.49
C PRO A 152 7.86 -5.22 2.86
N PRO A 153 8.98 -4.48 2.92
CA PRO A 153 9.63 -4.17 4.19
C PRO A 153 8.66 -3.54 5.18
N LEU A 154 8.70 -4.01 6.44
CA LEU A 154 7.82 -3.61 7.55
C LEU A 154 6.38 -4.10 7.47
N PHE A 155 6.03 -4.86 6.43
CA PHE A 155 4.74 -5.53 6.31
C PHE A 155 4.91 -7.04 6.50
N GLU A 156 3.85 -7.65 7.03
CA GLU A 156 3.75 -9.10 7.11
C GLU A 156 3.40 -9.72 5.75
N LYS A 157 3.41 -11.06 5.70
CA LYS A 157 3.00 -11.79 4.51
C LYS A 157 1.57 -11.43 4.09
N TRP A 158 1.29 -11.56 2.81
CA TRP A 158 -0.06 -11.41 2.30
C TRP A 158 -0.91 -12.63 2.67
N GLU A 159 -2.09 -12.37 3.20
CA GLU A 159 -3.12 -13.34 3.55
C GLU A 159 -4.32 -13.22 2.60
N TYR A 160 -5.10 -14.28 2.48
CA TYR A 160 -6.17 -14.38 1.49
C TYR A 160 -7.51 -14.79 2.12
N TYR A 161 -8.59 -14.20 1.63
CA TYR A 161 -9.96 -14.53 1.99
C TYR A 161 -10.83 -14.72 0.75
N ASN A 162 -11.67 -15.75 0.78
CA ASN A 162 -12.76 -15.99 -0.17
C ASN A 162 -13.96 -16.55 0.62
N GLY A 163 -15.04 -15.78 0.69
CA GLY A 163 -16.22 -16.12 1.49
C GLY A 163 -17.45 -15.30 1.13
N ASP A 164 -18.34 -15.14 2.10
CA ASP A 164 -19.64 -14.49 1.93
C ASP A 164 -19.53 -12.99 1.59
N ASP A 165 -18.51 -12.32 2.13
CA ASP A 165 -18.27 -10.88 1.91
C ASP A 165 -17.59 -10.55 0.59
N GLY A 166 -17.14 -11.59 -0.13
CA GLY A 166 -16.39 -11.46 -1.36
C GLY A 166 -15.00 -12.09 -1.26
N ILE A 167 -14.08 -11.53 -2.04
CA ILE A 167 -12.74 -12.06 -2.20
C ILE A 167 -11.76 -10.90 -2.07
N PHE A 168 -10.82 -11.02 -1.14
CA PHE A 168 -9.77 -10.05 -0.93
C PHE A 168 -8.49 -10.72 -0.45
N PHE A 169 -7.41 -9.98 -0.55
CA PHE A 169 -6.16 -10.32 0.11
C PHE A 169 -5.64 -9.09 0.82
N TRP A 170 -4.89 -9.29 1.89
CA TRP A 170 -4.47 -8.19 2.74
C TRP A 170 -3.10 -8.46 3.34
N THR A 171 -2.43 -7.39 3.73
CA THR A 171 -1.20 -7.41 4.51
C THR A 171 -1.34 -6.40 5.64
N HIS A 172 -0.50 -6.49 6.65
CA HIS A 172 -0.53 -5.54 7.75
C HIS A 172 0.85 -5.18 8.25
N THR A 173 0.89 -4.09 9.00
CA THR A 173 2.07 -3.65 9.72
C THR A 173 1.70 -3.21 11.13
N THR A 174 2.55 -3.54 12.09
CA THR A 174 2.50 -3.01 13.47
C THR A 174 3.31 -1.73 13.62
N LYS A 175 3.92 -1.23 12.53
CA LYS A 175 4.74 -0.01 12.55
C LYS A 175 3.86 1.22 12.37
N SER A 176 4.15 2.26 13.16
CA SER A 176 3.36 3.50 13.21
C SER A 176 4.11 4.69 12.60
N ASP A 177 5.12 4.46 11.76
CA ASP A 177 5.88 5.52 11.11
C ASP A 177 4.96 6.36 10.21
N SER A 178 5.06 7.70 10.30
CA SER A 178 4.15 8.63 9.59
C SER A 178 4.19 8.49 8.06
N TYR A 179 5.31 8.02 7.51
CA TYR A 179 5.43 7.77 6.08
C TYR A 179 4.61 6.56 5.62
N LEU A 180 4.36 5.57 6.49
CA LEU A 180 3.53 4.41 6.18
C LEU A 180 2.07 4.81 6.02
N GLN A 181 1.55 5.63 6.94
CA GLN A 181 0.19 6.19 6.82
C GLN A 181 0.03 7.01 5.53
N THR A 182 1.04 7.82 5.20
CA THR A 182 1.04 8.59 3.94
C THR A 182 1.10 7.68 2.70
N ALA A 183 1.87 6.59 2.77
CA ALA A 183 1.98 5.62 1.69
C ALA A 183 0.66 4.87 1.46
N LEU A 184 0.02 4.40 2.53
CA LEU A 184 -1.25 3.66 2.47
C LEU A 184 -2.39 4.54 1.94
N ALA A 185 -2.51 5.78 2.42
CA ALA A 185 -3.51 6.71 1.89
C ALA A 185 -3.33 6.99 0.37
N LYS A 186 -2.07 7.08 -0.09
CA LYS A 186 -1.78 7.22 -1.53
C LYS A 186 -2.04 5.93 -2.32
N LEU A 187 -1.88 4.77 -1.71
CA LEU A 187 -2.22 3.49 -2.33
C LEU A 187 -3.73 3.35 -2.51
N GLU A 188 -4.53 3.71 -1.50
CA GLU A 188 -6.00 3.77 -1.64
C GLU A 188 -6.43 4.68 -2.79
N GLU A 189 -5.83 5.86 -2.92
CA GLU A 189 -6.11 6.77 -4.03
C GLU A 189 -5.75 6.14 -5.39
N LYS A 190 -4.67 5.37 -5.46
CA LYS A 190 -4.18 4.70 -6.68
C LYS A 190 -5.05 3.51 -7.12
N PHE A 191 -5.36 2.61 -6.20
CA PHE A 191 -6.24 1.46 -6.47
C PHE A 191 -7.69 1.93 -6.67
N GLY A 192 -8.07 3.03 -6.02
CA GLY A 192 -9.42 3.55 -6.03
C GLY A 192 -10.24 3.03 -4.86
N LYS A 193 -11.25 3.81 -4.52
CA LYS A 193 -12.06 3.71 -3.29
C LYS A 193 -12.69 2.33 -3.03
N CYS A 194 -12.93 1.55 -4.08
CA CYS A 194 -13.61 0.25 -3.99
C CYS A 194 -12.71 -0.93 -4.37
N GLU A 195 -11.44 -0.67 -4.64
CA GLU A 195 -10.49 -1.74 -4.95
C GLU A 195 -9.54 -2.02 -3.82
N ALA A 196 -9.27 -1.02 -2.97
CA ALA A 196 -8.44 -1.20 -1.79
C ALA A 196 -8.89 -0.27 -0.66
N ASP A 197 -8.63 -0.69 0.57
CA ASP A 197 -8.93 0.05 1.78
C ASP A 197 -7.90 -0.23 2.89
N THR A 198 -7.74 0.74 3.78
CA THR A 198 -6.87 0.66 4.95
C THR A 198 -7.71 0.59 6.21
N VAL A 199 -7.56 -0.50 6.95
CA VAL A 199 -8.22 -0.71 8.23
C VAL A 199 -7.21 -0.47 9.35
N VAL A 200 -7.52 0.42 10.29
CA VAL A 200 -6.67 0.72 11.44
C VAL A 200 -7.25 0.07 12.69
N ALA A 201 -6.62 -1.02 13.13
CA ALA A 201 -6.97 -1.70 14.37
C ALA A 201 -6.22 -1.06 15.55
N GLY A 202 -7.00 -0.42 16.44
CA GLY A 202 -6.48 0.20 17.66
C GLY A 202 -6.19 -0.82 18.76
N GLY A 203 -6.70 -0.58 19.97
CA GLY A 203 -6.46 -1.47 21.13
C GLY A 203 -7.06 -2.87 21.04
N SER A 204 -7.84 -3.18 20.00
CA SER A 204 -8.44 -4.48 19.72
C SER A 204 -8.33 -4.79 18.24
N ALA A 205 -8.44 -6.08 17.90
CA ALA A 205 -8.56 -6.51 16.51
C ALA A 205 -9.87 -5.97 15.89
N VAL A 206 -9.87 -5.86 14.56
CA VAL A 206 -11.03 -5.40 13.77
C VAL A 206 -11.33 -6.43 12.70
N ASP A 207 -12.54 -6.97 12.70
CA ASP A 207 -12.98 -7.97 11.73
C ASP A 207 -12.91 -7.42 10.29
N LEU A 208 -12.34 -8.22 9.40
CA LEU A 208 -12.25 -7.95 7.96
C LEU A 208 -13.33 -8.72 7.18
N ASP A 209 -14.03 -9.65 7.82
CA ASP A 209 -15.15 -10.42 7.32
C ASP A 209 -16.35 -10.36 8.28
N THR A 210 -17.55 -10.71 7.81
CA THR A 210 -18.77 -10.66 8.64
C THR A 210 -18.75 -11.70 9.77
N ASP A 211 -18.04 -12.80 9.56
CA ASP A 211 -18.03 -13.95 10.48
C ASP A 211 -16.97 -13.84 11.59
N GLY A 212 -16.11 -12.81 11.56
CA GLY A 212 -14.98 -12.64 12.48
C GLY A 212 -13.93 -13.75 12.34
N GLY A 213 -13.86 -14.39 11.17
CA GLY A 213 -12.88 -15.43 10.88
C GLY A 213 -11.53 -14.86 10.41
N VAL A 214 -11.52 -13.62 9.93
CA VAL A 214 -10.33 -12.89 9.48
C VAL A 214 -10.33 -11.52 10.12
N GLU A 215 -9.26 -11.19 10.82
CA GLU A 215 -9.17 -9.95 11.59
C GLU A 215 -7.91 -9.17 11.26
N CYS A 216 -8.03 -7.85 11.24
CA CYS A 216 -6.89 -6.94 11.33
C CYS A 216 -6.38 -6.95 12.78
N PRO A 217 -5.14 -7.40 13.07
CA PRO A 217 -4.68 -7.60 14.44
C PRO A 217 -4.60 -6.30 15.24
N ALA A 218 -4.82 -6.39 16.55
CA ALA A 218 -4.72 -5.22 17.44
C ALA A 218 -3.37 -4.48 17.27
N ASN A 219 -3.43 -3.15 17.31
CA ASN A 219 -2.31 -2.24 17.10
C ASN A 219 -1.64 -2.37 15.72
N SER A 220 -2.41 -2.75 14.70
CA SER A 220 -1.92 -2.86 13.33
C SER A 220 -2.70 -1.98 12.37
N THR A 221 -2.06 -1.64 11.27
CA THR A 221 -2.71 -1.07 10.09
C THR A 221 -2.69 -2.11 8.99
N CYS A 222 -3.87 -2.49 8.51
CA CYS A 222 -4.07 -3.47 7.47
C CYS A 222 -4.40 -2.78 6.16
N PHE A 223 -3.75 -3.21 5.08
CA PHE A 223 -4.05 -2.79 3.72
C PHE A 223 -4.68 -3.96 2.99
N ARG A 224 -5.95 -3.80 2.60
CA ARG A 224 -6.76 -4.82 1.95
C ARG A 224 -7.01 -4.43 0.50
N VAL A 225 -6.93 -5.43 -0.38
CA VAL A 225 -7.18 -5.29 -1.82
C VAL A 225 -8.28 -6.27 -2.22
N TRP A 226 -9.35 -5.75 -2.79
CA TRP A 226 -10.49 -6.50 -3.26
C TRP A 226 -10.27 -7.06 -4.66
N MET A 227 -10.66 -8.32 -4.83
CA MET A 227 -10.82 -8.99 -6.12
C MET A 227 -12.29 -8.98 -6.56
N THR A 228 -13.19 -9.13 -5.60
CA THR A 228 -14.64 -9.05 -5.80
C THR A 228 -15.26 -8.62 -4.49
N ILE A 229 -16.13 -7.61 -4.52
CA ILE A 229 -16.94 -7.21 -3.37
C ILE A 229 -18.29 -7.89 -3.51
N LYS A 230 -18.80 -8.48 -2.42
CA LYS A 230 -20.22 -8.77 -2.26
C LYS A 230 -20.70 -7.88 -1.13
N GLY A 231 -21.74 -7.09 -1.35
CA GLY A 231 -22.24 -6.15 -0.36
C GLY A 231 -22.65 -6.86 0.93
N SER A 232 -22.03 -6.48 2.06
CA SER A 232 -22.43 -6.90 3.41
C SER A 232 -22.38 -5.69 4.35
N PRO A 233 -23.43 -5.45 5.17
CA PRO A 233 -23.45 -4.32 6.11
C PRO A 233 -22.51 -4.51 7.31
N ALA A 234 -21.93 -5.69 7.51
CA ALA A 234 -21.09 -6.02 8.66
C ALA A 234 -19.58 -5.91 8.39
N VAL A 235 -19.17 -5.84 7.11
CA VAL A 235 -17.77 -5.62 6.75
C VAL A 235 -17.51 -4.14 6.51
N PHE A 236 -16.37 -3.64 6.98
CA PHE A 236 -15.92 -2.31 6.62
C PHE A 236 -15.86 -2.20 5.09
N GLN A 237 -16.74 -1.39 4.51
CA GLN A 237 -16.76 -1.06 3.10
C GLN A 237 -16.81 0.46 2.99
N GLU A 238 -15.92 1.02 2.17
CA GLU A 238 -15.91 2.42 1.83
C GLU A 238 -17.28 2.85 1.25
N ALA A 239 -17.86 3.94 1.76
CA ALA A 239 -19.20 4.36 1.38
C ALA A 239 -19.30 4.65 -0.14
N GLY A 240 -20.25 3.99 -0.83
CA GLY A 240 -20.50 4.18 -2.26
C GLY A 240 -19.92 3.10 -3.17
N CYS A 241 -19.35 2.03 -2.62
CA CYS A 241 -18.94 0.87 -3.39
C CYS A 241 -20.11 -0.04 -3.79
N PRO A 242 -20.03 -0.72 -4.95
CA PRO A 242 -21.10 -1.60 -5.41
C PRO A 242 -21.28 -2.80 -4.48
N ASN A 243 -22.54 -3.14 -4.23
CA ASN A 243 -22.95 -4.37 -3.52
C ASN A 243 -22.97 -5.57 -4.46
#